data_AF-A0A7Y3UXN6-F1
#
_entry.id   AF-A0A7Y3UXN6-F1
#
_cell.length_a   1.000
_cell.length_b   1.000
_cell.length_c   1.000
_cell.angle_alpha   90.00
_cell.angle_beta   90.00
_cell.angle_gamma   90.00
#
_symmetry.space_group_name_H-M   'P 1'
#
loop_
_entity.id
_entity.type
_entity.pdbx_description
1 polymer ?
#
loop_
_entity_poly.entity_id
_entity_poly.type
_entity_poly.pdbx_seq_one_letter_code
_entity_poly.pdbx_strand_id
1 'polypeptide(L)'
;MSIKTNVLSDRIEVAFPCELIPLFEELFKAARWCGSGKVWILKNTAVNRANIERFKGAANGLSIRMLELREAEFKVQEIEFMYREITRLEKETDYYLDGYQAFLKVNEDLDSLKRLYQVSWTVAEEAVEKAAAVKQEAESKVNAILSVYGAHELIEKLLSKSRLGRDLGEREAVKNKLFEIYGMIRRDYFLEVEMLNELYTASWYRLGRYKLSEVLKKLYKNVKVVRSVGGE
;
A
#
# COMPACT_ATOMS: atom_id res chain seq x y z
N MET A 1 0.44 -67.01 22.15
CA MET A 1 1.42 -68.03 21.70
C MET A 1 1.04 -69.37 22.34
N SER A 2 0.97 -70.49 21.60
CA SER A 2 0.49 -71.77 22.17
C SER A 2 1.60 -72.82 22.18
N ILE A 3 2.03 -73.22 23.39
CA ILE A 3 2.92 -74.37 23.59
C ILE A 3 2.03 -75.60 23.81
N LYS A 4 2.12 -76.59 22.91
CA LYS A 4 1.39 -77.85 23.02
C LYS A 4 2.30 -78.91 23.63
N THR A 5 1.82 -79.57 24.68
CA THR A 5 2.54 -80.65 25.35
C THR A 5 1.70 -81.92 25.32
N ASN A 6 2.27 -83.00 24.80
CA ASN A 6 1.68 -84.34 24.85
C ASN A 6 2.58 -85.23 25.72
N VAL A 7 2.04 -85.72 26.84
CA VAL A 7 2.81 -86.53 27.81
C VAL A 7 2.46 -87.98 27.60
N LEU A 8 3.43 -88.75 27.12
CA LEU A 8 3.35 -90.21 26.97
C LEU A 8 4.06 -90.88 28.16
N SER A 9 3.94 -92.21 28.28
CA SER A 9 4.50 -92.96 29.40
C SER A 9 6.01 -92.80 29.54
N ASP A 10 6.74 -92.82 28.42
CA ASP A 10 8.21 -92.78 28.34
C ASP A 10 8.78 -91.40 27.96
N ARG A 11 7.99 -90.57 27.27
CA ARG A 11 8.45 -89.29 26.70
C ARG A 11 7.43 -88.17 26.80
N ILE A 12 7.91 -86.94 26.63
CA ILE A 12 7.09 -85.74 26.53
C ILE A 12 7.38 -85.09 25.17
N GLU A 13 6.34 -84.85 24.40
CA GLU A 13 6.40 -84.18 23.12
C GLU A 13 5.97 -82.73 23.31
N VAL A 14 6.78 -81.78 22.84
CA VAL A 14 6.54 -80.34 22.99
C VAL A 14 6.59 -79.69 21.61
N ALA A 15 5.51 -79.01 21.24
CA ALA A 15 5.42 -78.19 20.03
C ALA A 15 5.27 -76.72 20.43
N PHE A 16 6.07 -75.84 19.82
CA PHE A 16 6.05 -74.41 20.08
C PHE A 16 6.58 -73.62 18.87
N PRO A 17 6.28 -72.31 18.75
CA PRO A 17 6.79 -71.46 17.66
C PRO A 17 8.31 -71.30 17.65
N CYS A 18 8.90 -71.13 16.47
CA CYS A 18 10.35 -71.13 16.22
C CYS A 18 11.10 -70.12 17.11
N GLU A 19 10.46 -69.01 17.44
CA GLU A 19 10.98 -67.88 18.21
C GLU A 19 11.38 -68.29 19.64
N LEU A 20 10.86 -69.41 20.15
CA LEU A 20 11.17 -69.92 21.50
C LEU A 20 12.27 -70.99 21.53
N ILE A 21 12.85 -71.36 20.37
CA ILE A 21 13.91 -72.38 20.29
C ILE A 21 15.11 -72.05 21.20
N PRO A 22 15.68 -70.83 21.21
CA PRO A 22 16.83 -70.51 22.06
C PRO A 22 16.53 -70.69 23.55
N LEU A 23 15.34 -70.24 23.99
CA LEU A 23 14.87 -70.39 25.37
C LEU A 23 14.62 -71.86 25.74
N PHE A 24 14.13 -72.65 24.79
CA PHE A 24 13.90 -74.08 24.98
C PHE A 24 15.22 -74.86 25.11
N GLU A 25 16.19 -74.59 24.24
CA GLU A 25 17.51 -75.25 24.26
C GLU A 25 18.33 -74.91 25.52
N GLU A 26 18.15 -73.70 26.07
CA GLU A 26 18.75 -73.30 27.35
C GLU A 26 18.28 -74.19 28.51
N LEU A 27 16.98 -74.51 28.55
CA LEU A 27 16.35 -75.31 29.61
C LEU A 27 16.46 -76.82 29.37
N PHE A 28 16.59 -77.27 28.12
CA PHE A 28 16.51 -78.67 27.73
C PHE A 28 17.63 -79.12 26.78
N LYS A 29 18.85 -79.21 27.30
CA LYS A 29 20.04 -79.65 26.55
C LYS A 29 19.98 -81.07 25.98
N ALA A 30 19.14 -81.94 26.54
CA ALA A 30 18.99 -83.34 26.12
C ALA A 30 17.74 -83.59 25.25
N ALA A 31 17.05 -82.53 24.82
CA ALA A 31 15.90 -82.64 23.93
C ALA A 31 16.34 -83.15 22.54
N ARG A 32 15.46 -83.91 21.87
CA ARG A 32 15.68 -84.34 20.49
C ARG A 32 14.57 -83.82 19.60
N TRP A 33 14.93 -83.20 18.49
CA TRP A 33 13.96 -82.80 17.47
C TRP A 33 13.46 -84.01 16.68
N CYS A 34 12.14 -84.14 16.55
CA CYS A 34 11.49 -85.15 15.72
C CYS A 34 10.88 -84.48 14.49
N GLY A 35 11.56 -84.59 13.34
CA GLY A 35 11.17 -83.90 12.11
C GLY A 35 9.83 -84.34 11.51
N SER A 36 9.43 -85.61 11.70
CA SER A 36 8.16 -86.15 11.18
C SER A 36 6.95 -85.63 11.95
N GLY A 37 7.08 -85.46 13.28
CA GLY A 37 6.04 -84.90 14.14
C GLY A 37 6.10 -83.38 14.29
N LYS A 38 7.20 -82.75 13.83
CA LYS A 38 7.52 -81.33 14.10
C LYS A 38 7.41 -80.98 15.59
N VAL A 39 7.96 -81.85 16.45
CA VAL A 39 7.94 -81.72 17.91
C VAL A 39 9.31 -82.00 18.52
N TRP A 40 9.59 -81.38 19.66
CA TRP A 40 10.71 -81.71 20.51
C TRP A 40 10.34 -82.84 21.48
N ILE A 41 11.21 -83.83 21.59
CA ILE A 41 11.02 -84.99 22.46
C ILE A 41 11.96 -84.90 23.66
N LEU A 42 11.38 -85.03 24.85
CA LEU A 42 12.05 -85.06 26.15
C LEU A 42 11.77 -86.41 26.83
N LYS A 43 12.68 -86.88 27.68
CA LYS A 43 12.38 -88.02 28.57
C LYS A 43 11.32 -87.61 29.60
N ASN A 44 10.38 -88.51 29.90
CA ASN A 44 9.33 -88.27 30.88
C ASN A 44 9.83 -88.37 32.33
N THR A 45 10.56 -87.35 32.79
CA THR A 45 11.07 -87.26 34.16
C THR A 45 10.39 -86.13 34.93
N ALA A 46 10.38 -86.23 36.26
CA ALA A 46 9.83 -85.17 37.12
C ALA A 46 10.52 -83.81 36.90
N VAL A 47 11.84 -83.82 36.65
CA VAL A 47 12.64 -82.62 36.35
C VAL A 47 12.19 -81.98 35.03
N ASN A 48 12.01 -82.78 33.96
CA ASN A 48 11.57 -82.24 32.68
C ASN A 48 10.14 -81.70 32.74
N ARG A 49 9.24 -82.35 33.50
CA ARG A 49 7.89 -81.82 33.73
C ARG A 49 7.92 -80.46 34.44
N ALA A 50 8.73 -80.31 35.48
CA ALA A 50 8.89 -79.03 36.19
C ALA A 50 9.50 -77.93 35.29
N ASN A 51 10.49 -78.28 34.46
CA ASN A 51 11.09 -77.34 33.52
C ASN A 51 10.12 -76.94 32.39
N ILE A 52 9.17 -77.79 32.00
CA ILE A 52 8.16 -77.44 30.98
C ILE A 52 7.26 -76.33 31.49
N GLU A 53 6.85 -76.39 32.75
CA GLU A 53 6.03 -75.32 33.35
C GLU A 53 6.82 -74.02 33.49
N ARG A 54 8.13 -74.09 33.81
CA ARG A 54 9.03 -72.92 33.78
C ARG A 54 9.17 -72.34 32.38
N PHE A 55 9.34 -73.18 31.36
CA PHE A 55 9.42 -72.78 29.96
C PHE A 55 8.12 -72.09 29.50
N LYS A 56 6.95 -72.65 29.85
CA LYS A 56 5.65 -72.03 29.58
C LYS A 56 5.52 -70.65 30.24
N GLY A 57 5.94 -70.53 31.50
CA GLY A 57 5.94 -69.24 32.21
C GLY A 57 6.83 -68.19 31.54
N ALA A 58 8.06 -68.55 31.19
CA ALA A 58 9.00 -67.67 30.50
C ALA A 58 8.51 -67.26 29.10
N ALA A 59 7.95 -68.19 28.33
CA ALA A 59 7.38 -67.93 27.02
C ALA A 59 6.16 -66.98 27.06
N ASN A 60 5.32 -67.11 28.10
CA ASN A 60 4.21 -66.19 28.32
C ASN A 60 4.71 -64.78 28.68
N GLY A 61 5.74 -64.67 29.54
CA GLY A 61 6.36 -63.38 29.87
C GLY A 61 7.01 -62.69 28.66
N LEU A 62 7.64 -63.47 27.77
CA LEU A 62 8.20 -62.97 26.51
C LEU A 62 7.11 -62.44 25.58
N SER A 63 5.97 -63.13 25.48
CA SER A 63 4.84 -62.72 24.64
C SER A 63 4.24 -61.38 25.09
N ILE A 64 4.14 -61.16 26.41
CA ILE A 64 3.65 -59.88 26.98
C ILE A 64 4.64 -58.76 26.65
N ARG A 65 5.95 -58.97 26.86
CA ARG A 65 6.97 -57.96 26.54
C ARG A 65 7.04 -57.63 25.06
N MET A 66 6.82 -58.60 24.17
CA MET A 66 6.74 -58.33 22.73
C MET A 66 5.52 -57.47 22.36
N LEU A 67 4.38 -57.66 23.04
CA LEU A 67 3.21 -56.79 22.87
C LEU A 67 3.51 -55.38 23.35
N GLU A 68 4.08 -55.23 24.54
CA GLU A 68 4.50 -53.92 25.09
C GLU A 68 5.52 -53.22 24.18
N LEU A 69 6.47 -53.96 23.60
CA LEU A 69 7.44 -53.41 22.65
C LEU A 69 6.76 -52.90 21.37
N ARG A 70 5.83 -53.67 20.80
CA ARG A 70 5.07 -53.23 19.61
C ARG A 70 4.21 -52.00 19.90
N GLU A 71 3.59 -51.94 21.07
CA GLU A 71 2.83 -50.75 21.50
C GLU A 71 3.74 -49.53 21.66
N ALA A 72 4.95 -49.72 22.21
CA ALA A 72 5.94 -48.66 22.31
C ALA A 72 6.43 -48.20 20.94
N GLU A 73 6.74 -49.11 20.02
CA GLU A 73 7.12 -48.81 18.64
C GLU A 73 6.03 -48.00 17.92
N PHE A 74 4.77 -48.38 18.09
CA PHE A 74 3.64 -47.65 17.52
C PHE A 74 3.55 -46.22 18.08
N LYS A 75 3.68 -46.05 19.40
CA LYS A 75 3.69 -44.73 20.03
C LYS A 75 4.85 -43.85 19.56
N VAL A 76 6.03 -44.44 19.37
CA VAL A 76 7.19 -43.72 18.82
C VAL A 76 6.90 -43.21 17.41
N GLN A 77 6.30 -44.04 16.55
CA GLN A 77 5.91 -43.61 15.20
C GLN A 77 4.86 -42.49 15.22
N GLU A 78 3.90 -42.55 16.14
CA GLU A 78 2.89 -41.50 16.32
C GLU A 78 3.53 -40.18 16.78
N ILE A 79 4.46 -40.24 17.73
CA ILE A 79 5.22 -39.05 18.20
C ILE A 79 6.07 -38.48 17.07
N GLU A 80 6.78 -39.31 16.31
CA GLU A 80 7.57 -38.86 15.15
C GLU A 80 6.70 -38.17 14.10
N PHE A 81 5.50 -38.70 13.85
CA PHE A 81 4.53 -38.08 12.96
C PHE A 81 4.07 -36.72 13.49
N MET A 82 3.66 -36.65 14.77
CA MET A 82 3.25 -35.38 15.38
C MET A 82 4.37 -34.34 15.38
N TYR A 83 5.62 -34.75 15.64
CA TYR A 83 6.77 -33.86 15.60
C TYR A 83 6.99 -33.28 14.21
N ARG A 84 6.91 -34.10 13.16
CA ARG A 84 7.02 -33.61 11.76
C ARG A 84 5.91 -32.63 11.43
N GLU A 85 4.69 -32.88 11.90
CA GLU A 85 3.56 -31.98 11.65
C GLU A 85 3.71 -30.64 12.40
N ILE A 86 4.20 -30.66 13.64
CA ILE A 86 4.54 -29.43 14.39
C ILE A 86 5.59 -28.62 13.63
N THR A 87 6.69 -29.25 13.20
CA THR A 87 7.74 -28.54 12.44
C THR A 87 7.22 -28.00 11.11
N ARG A 88 6.26 -28.68 10.47
CA ARG A 88 5.59 -28.18 9.25
C ARG A 88 4.77 -26.93 9.56
N LEU A 89 3.96 -26.96 10.62
CA LEU A 89 3.11 -25.85 11.04
C LEU A 89 3.91 -24.63 11.51
N GLU A 90 5.05 -24.84 12.20
CA GLU A 90 5.97 -23.77 12.59
C GLU A 90 6.49 -23.02 11.35
N LYS A 91 6.98 -23.75 10.34
CA LYS A 91 7.43 -23.15 9.08
C LYS A 91 6.33 -22.41 8.33
N GLU A 92 5.11 -22.95 8.35
CA GLU A 92 3.95 -22.29 7.74
C GLU A 92 3.60 -20.99 8.47
N THR A 93 3.70 -20.98 9.80
CA THR A 93 3.46 -19.80 10.63
C THR A 93 4.50 -18.71 10.37
N ASP A 94 5.78 -19.07 10.25
CA ASP A 94 6.85 -18.12 9.90
C ASP A 94 6.57 -17.45 8.54
N TYR A 95 6.14 -18.22 7.54
CA TYR A 95 5.76 -17.68 6.23
C TYR A 95 4.60 -16.66 6.32
N TYR A 96 3.57 -16.95 7.13
CA TYR A 96 2.46 -16.00 7.33
C TYR A 96 2.90 -14.76 8.12
N LEU A 97 3.82 -14.89 9.09
CA LEU A 97 4.37 -13.76 9.82
C LEU A 97 5.14 -12.80 8.91
N ASP A 98 5.99 -13.33 8.03
CA ASP A 98 6.72 -12.52 7.04
C ASP A 98 5.75 -11.79 6.10
N GLY A 99 4.70 -12.48 5.64
CA GLY A 99 3.64 -11.87 4.82
C GLY A 99 2.90 -10.73 5.56
N TYR A 100 2.64 -10.91 6.86
CA TYR A 100 1.99 -9.88 7.68
C TYR A 100 2.90 -8.66 7.92
N GLN A 101 4.20 -8.87 8.13
CA GLN A 101 5.17 -7.77 8.24
C GLN A 101 5.27 -6.97 6.93
N ALA A 102 5.28 -7.65 5.77
CA ALA A 102 5.24 -6.99 4.47
C ALA A 102 3.95 -6.16 4.29
N PHE A 103 2.80 -6.71 4.72
CA PHE A 103 1.52 -5.99 4.70
C PHE A 103 1.54 -4.73 5.58
N LEU A 104 2.09 -4.81 6.79
CA LEU A 104 2.23 -3.64 7.68
C LEU A 104 3.05 -2.53 7.02
N LYS A 105 4.17 -2.88 6.38
CA LYS A 105 5.01 -1.91 5.66
C LYS A 105 4.25 -1.24 4.50
N VAL A 106 3.51 -2.01 3.71
CA VAL A 106 2.66 -1.46 2.63
C VAL A 106 1.60 -0.50 3.18
N ASN A 107 1.07 -0.77 4.37
CA ASN A 107 0.06 0.09 4.99
C ASN A 107 0.68 1.41 5.49
N GLU A 108 1.89 1.37 6.05
CA GLU A 108 2.66 2.58 6.41
C GLU A 108 3.02 3.43 5.18
N ASP A 109 3.42 2.79 4.07
CA ASP A 109 3.68 3.46 2.79
C ASP A 109 2.39 4.12 2.25
N LEU A 110 1.24 3.44 2.37
CA LEU A 110 -0.06 3.96 1.93
C LEU A 110 -0.49 5.20 2.73
N ASP A 111 -0.30 5.19 4.05
CA ASP A 111 -0.60 6.37 4.88
C ASP A 111 0.34 7.53 4.60
N SER A 112 1.61 7.27 4.30
CA SER A 112 2.57 8.28 3.83
C SER A 112 2.12 8.88 2.49
N LEU A 113 1.63 8.05 1.57
CA LEU A 113 1.12 8.50 0.26
C LEU A 113 -0.14 9.35 0.39
N LYS A 114 -1.06 9.00 1.31
CA LYS A 114 -2.25 9.82 1.62
C LYS A 114 -1.87 11.22 2.12
N ARG A 115 -0.86 11.32 3.00
CA ARG A 115 -0.38 12.62 3.49
C ARG A 115 0.23 13.46 2.37
N LEU A 116 1.05 12.85 1.51
CA LEU A 116 1.62 13.54 0.34
C LEU A 116 0.53 14.02 -0.62
N TYR A 117 -0.49 13.20 -0.85
CA TYR A 117 -1.64 13.58 -1.68
C TYR A 117 -2.39 14.77 -1.08
N GLN A 118 -2.67 14.78 0.23
CA GLN A 118 -3.32 15.90 0.90
C GLN A 118 -2.51 17.20 0.77
N VAL A 119 -1.20 17.15 0.99
CA VAL A 119 -0.33 18.33 0.82
C VAL A 119 -0.37 18.83 -0.63
N SER A 120 -0.26 17.92 -1.59
CA SER A 120 -0.30 18.26 -3.01
C SER A 120 -1.64 18.85 -3.44
N TRP A 121 -2.74 18.35 -2.88
CA TRP A 121 -4.08 18.89 -3.11
C TRP A 121 -4.22 20.32 -2.56
N THR A 122 -3.79 20.56 -1.32
CA THR A 122 -3.81 21.91 -0.73
C THR A 122 -2.96 22.90 -1.53
N VAL A 123 -1.76 22.49 -1.96
CA VAL A 123 -0.90 23.34 -2.82
C VAL A 123 -1.56 23.62 -4.17
N ALA A 124 -2.25 22.65 -4.75
CA ALA A 124 -2.99 22.85 -6.00
C ALA A 124 -4.17 23.82 -5.82
N GLU A 125 -4.93 23.71 -4.74
CA GLU A 125 -6.01 24.65 -4.40
C GLU A 125 -5.47 26.08 -4.24
N GLU A 126 -4.40 26.26 -3.46
CA GLU A 126 -3.76 27.58 -3.29
C GLU A 126 -3.24 28.14 -4.62
N ALA A 127 -2.69 27.30 -5.49
CA ALA A 127 -2.22 27.71 -6.81
C ALA A 127 -3.37 28.15 -7.72
N VAL A 128 -4.51 27.45 -7.67
CA VAL A 128 -5.72 27.83 -8.42
C VAL A 128 -6.28 29.16 -7.92
N GLU A 129 -6.36 29.37 -6.61
CA GLU A 129 -6.81 30.64 -6.03
C GLU A 129 -5.89 31.81 -6.41
N LYS A 130 -4.56 31.62 -6.30
CA LYS A 130 -3.59 32.64 -6.74
C LYS A 130 -3.70 32.94 -8.23
N ALA A 131 -3.87 31.91 -9.07
CA ALA A 131 -4.06 32.09 -10.50
C ALA A 131 -5.35 32.85 -10.83
N ALA A 132 -6.44 32.58 -10.10
CA ALA A 132 -7.71 33.31 -10.24
C ALA A 132 -7.55 34.79 -9.84
N ALA A 133 -6.86 35.08 -8.73
CA ALA A 133 -6.57 36.44 -8.30
C ALA A 133 -5.73 37.21 -9.33
N VAL A 134 -4.66 36.59 -9.85
CA VAL A 134 -3.81 37.18 -10.90
C VAL A 134 -4.62 37.44 -12.18
N LYS A 135 -5.50 36.51 -12.56
CA LYS A 135 -6.39 36.68 -13.72
C LYS A 135 -7.33 37.88 -13.54
N GLN A 136 -7.98 37.98 -12.38
CA GLN A 136 -8.89 39.09 -12.08
C GLN A 136 -8.17 40.44 -12.06
N GLU A 137 -6.96 40.50 -11.49
CA GLU A 137 -6.12 41.70 -11.51
C GLU A 137 -5.72 42.09 -12.95
N ALA A 138 -5.35 41.11 -13.78
CA ALA A 138 -5.02 41.34 -15.18
C ALA A 138 -6.24 41.85 -15.99
N GLU A 139 -7.42 41.26 -15.79
CA GLU A 139 -8.67 41.69 -16.44
C GLU A 139 -9.04 43.13 -16.04
N SER A 140 -8.94 43.46 -14.75
CA SER A 140 -9.16 44.83 -14.25
C SER A 140 -8.24 45.84 -14.94
N LYS A 141 -6.95 45.51 -15.06
CA LYS A 141 -5.95 46.37 -15.73
C LYS A 141 -6.19 46.49 -17.23
N VAL A 142 -6.57 45.41 -17.92
CA VAL A 142 -6.89 45.45 -19.37
C VAL A 142 -8.12 46.31 -19.64
N ASN A 143 -9.17 46.20 -18.82
CA ASN A 143 -10.37 47.03 -18.93
C ASN A 143 -10.06 48.52 -18.76
N ALA A 144 -9.08 48.87 -17.91
CA ALA A 144 -8.58 50.23 -17.77
C ALA A 144 -8.05 50.79 -19.09
N ILE A 145 -7.19 50.01 -19.76
CA ILE A 145 -6.53 50.39 -21.01
C ILE A 145 -7.57 50.56 -22.11
N LEU A 146 -8.52 49.61 -22.21
CA LEU A 146 -9.61 49.69 -23.19
C LEU A 146 -10.47 50.94 -22.96
N SER A 147 -10.74 51.31 -21.71
CA SER A 147 -11.49 52.54 -21.38
C SER A 147 -10.75 53.80 -21.81
N VAL A 148 -9.43 53.85 -21.61
CA VAL A 148 -8.59 54.96 -22.10
C VAL A 148 -8.53 54.99 -23.63
N TYR A 149 -8.42 53.83 -24.28
CA TYR A 149 -8.41 53.74 -25.75
C TYR A 149 -9.74 54.24 -26.34
N GLY A 150 -10.88 53.86 -25.74
CA GLY A 150 -12.19 54.40 -26.11
C GLY A 150 -12.28 55.93 -25.95
N ALA A 151 -11.66 56.50 -24.90
CA ALA A 151 -11.56 57.95 -24.74
C ALA A 151 -10.72 58.59 -25.86
N HIS A 152 -9.62 57.95 -26.25
CA HIS A 152 -8.76 58.41 -27.33
C HIS A 152 -9.50 58.46 -28.67
N GLU A 153 -10.23 57.40 -29.03
CA GLU A 153 -11.03 57.37 -30.26
C GLU A 153 -12.10 58.48 -30.28
N LEU A 154 -12.73 58.78 -29.14
CA LEU A 154 -13.69 59.87 -29.03
C LEU A 154 -13.02 61.24 -29.28
N ILE A 155 -11.82 61.46 -28.72
CA ILE A 155 -11.03 62.67 -28.96
C ILE A 155 -10.62 62.77 -30.44
N GLU A 156 -10.18 61.68 -31.07
CA GLU A 156 -9.83 61.67 -32.50
C GLU A 156 -11.02 61.94 -33.41
N LYS A 157 -12.20 61.36 -33.11
CA LYS A 157 -13.46 61.64 -33.83
C LYS A 157 -13.85 63.12 -33.74
N LEU A 158 -13.62 63.76 -32.60
CA LEU A 158 -13.86 65.19 -32.43
C LEU A 158 -12.86 66.05 -33.21
N LEU A 159 -11.57 65.73 -33.14
CA LEU A 159 -10.52 66.47 -33.83
C LEU A 159 -10.60 66.32 -35.37
N SER A 160 -11.05 65.16 -35.87
CA SER A 160 -11.25 64.91 -37.30
C SER A 160 -12.50 65.58 -37.85
N LYS A 161 -13.56 65.76 -37.03
CA LYS A 161 -14.73 66.57 -37.37
C LYS A 161 -14.42 68.06 -37.12
N SER A 162 -13.60 68.66 -37.98
CA SER A 162 -13.36 70.12 -38.03
C SER A 162 -14.61 70.97 -38.28
N ARG A 163 -15.79 70.35 -38.50
CA ARG A 163 -17.11 70.98 -38.61
C ARG A 163 -18.03 70.80 -37.40
N LEU A 164 -17.60 70.13 -36.32
CA LEU A 164 -18.26 70.15 -35.00
C LEU A 164 -18.06 71.50 -34.26
N GLY A 165 -17.97 72.56 -35.06
CA GLY A 165 -17.93 73.95 -34.68
C GLY A 165 -19.26 74.51 -34.21
N ARG A 166 -20.39 73.83 -34.49
CA ARG A 166 -21.72 74.47 -34.45
C ARG A 166 -22.73 73.85 -33.50
N ASP A 167 -22.54 72.61 -33.05
CA ASP A 167 -23.46 71.99 -32.08
C ASP A 167 -22.82 71.93 -30.68
N LEU A 168 -23.32 72.79 -29.80
CA LEU A 168 -22.90 72.87 -28.40
C LEU A 168 -23.29 71.61 -27.61
N GLY A 169 -24.37 70.93 -28.01
CA GLY A 169 -24.87 69.73 -27.32
C GLY A 169 -23.93 68.55 -27.45
N GLU A 170 -23.42 68.29 -28.67
CA GLU A 170 -22.46 67.22 -28.90
C GLU A 170 -21.11 67.48 -28.20
N ARG A 171 -20.69 68.74 -28.10
CA ARG A 171 -19.46 69.12 -27.36
C ARG A 171 -19.59 68.85 -25.86
N GLU A 172 -20.70 69.26 -25.26
CA GLU A 172 -20.93 69.06 -23.82
C GLU A 172 -21.08 67.55 -23.51
N ALA A 173 -21.73 66.79 -24.39
CA ALA A 173 -21.83 65.34 -24.26
C ALA A 173 -20.47 64.63 -24.27
N VAL A 174 -19.56 65.02 -25.17
CA VAL A 174 -18.22 64.39 -25.21
C VAL A 174 -17.35 64.86 -24.05
N LYS A 175 -17.45 66.13 -23.65
CA LYS A 175 -16.83 66.64 -22.44
C LYS A 175 -17.27 65.83 -21.22
N ASN A 176 -18.58 65.62 -21.03
CA ASN A 176 -19.12 64.81 -19.94
C ASN A 176 -18.62 63.35 -19.99
N LYS A 177 -18.53 62.76 -21.18
CA LYS A 177 -17.97 61.41 -21.35
C LYS A 177 -16.50 61.32 -20.94
N LEU A 178 -15.70 62.34 -21.25
CA LEU A 178 -14.31 62.42 -20.81
C LEU A 178 -14.20 62.62 -19.29
N PHE A 179 -15.10 63.40 -18.69
CA PHE A 179 -15.19 63.54 -17.23
C PHE A 179 -15.52 62.22 -16.54
N GLU A 180 -16.48 61.45 -17.06
CA GLU A 180 -16.81 60.11 -16.56
C GLU A 180 -15.59 59.19 -16.61
N ILE A 181 -14.91 59.14 -17.77
CA ILE A 181 -13.74 58.28 -17.96
C ILE A 181 -12.58 58.72 -17.05
N TYR A 182 -12.35 60.02 -16.87
CA TYR A 182 -11.37 60.54 -15.92
C TYR A 182 -11.69 60.15 -14.48
N GLY A 183 -12.96 60.27 -14.08
CA GLY A 183 -13.44 59.86 -12.76
C GLY A 183 -13.21 58.36 -12.50
N MET A 184 -13.47 57.51 -13.50
CA MET A 184 -13.21 56.08 -13.43
C MET A 184 -11.71 55.78 -13.34
N ILE A 185 -10.88 56.40 -14.20
CA ILE A 185 -9.43 56.17 -14.19
C ILE A 185 -8.80 56.55 -12.84
N ARG A 186 -9.19 57.70 -12.29
CA ARG A 186 -8.65 58.17 -11.01
C ARG A 186 -9.13 57.32 -9.83
N ARG A 187 -10.41 56.92 -9.82
CA ARG A 187 -11.02 56.15 -8.73
C ARG A 187 -10.55 54.71 -8.71
N ASP A 188 -10.54 54.07 -9.87
CA ASP A 188 -10.38 52.61 -9.95
C ASP A 188 -8.91 52.22 -10.11
N TYR A 189 -8.05 53.14 -10.55
CA TYR A 189 -6.65 52.84 -10.88
C TYR A 189 -5.61 53.73 -10.19
N PHE A 190 -6.03 54.69 -9.36
CA PHE A 190 -5.14 55.60 -8.59
C PHE A 190 -4.04 56.27 -9.42
N LEU A 191 -4.25 56.42 -10.73
CA LEU A 191 -3.30 57.05 -11.63
C LEU A 191 -3.51 58.57 -11.57
N GLU A 192 -2.60 59.29 -10.90
CA GLU A 192 -2.45 60.73 -11.08
C GLU A 192 -1.83 61.00 -12.45
N VAL A 193 -2.67 60.98 -13.49
CA VAL A 193 -2.20 61.29 -14.84
C VAL A 193 -2.16 62.81 -14.99
N GLU A 194 -1.01 63.44 -14.67
CA GLU A 194 -0.74 64.87 -14.90
C GLU A 194 -1.21 65.33 -16.30
N MET A 195 -1.07 64.47 -17.32
CA MET A 195 -1.50 64.78 -18.70
C MET A 195 -3.03 64.72 -18.93
N LEU A 196 -3.78 63.96 -18.12
CA LEU A 196 -5.26 64.03 -18.12
C LEU A 196 -5.72 65.27 -17.33
N ASN A 197 -4.97 65.70 -16.33
CA ASN A 197 -5.20 66.97 -15.63
C ASN A 197 -4.88 68.18 -16.54
N GLU A 198 -3.90 68.06 -17.45
CA GLU A 198 -3.71 69.00 -18.56
C GLU A 198 -4.91 69.00 -19.52
N LEU A 199 -5.52 67.84 -19.83
CA LEU A 199 -6.79 67.78 -20.59
C LEU A 199 -7.97 68.42 -19.84
N TYR A 200 -7.98 68.33 -18.50
CA TYR A 200 -8.97 68.93 -17.61
C TYR A 200 -8.86 70.47 -17.56
N THR A 201 -7.64 71.00 -17.66
CA THR A 201 -7.36 72.44 -17.48
C THR A 201 -7.05 73.20 -18.76
N ALA A 202 -6.64 72.52 -19.84
CA ALA A 202 -6.29 73.19 -21.08
C ALA A 202 -7.53 73.59 -21.88
N SER A 203 -7.50 74.84 -22.35
CA SER A 203 -8.24 75.24 -23.55
C SER A 203 -7.99 74.20 -24.64
N TRP A 204 -9.07 73.54 -25.07
CA TRP A 204 -9.10 72.42 -26.04
C TRP A 204 -8.32 72.69 -27.34
N TYR A 205 -7.99 73.95 -27.61
CA TYR A 205 -7.20 74.40 -28.74
C TYR A 205 -5.69 74.19 -28.61
N ARG A 206 -5.14 73.87 -27.42
CA ARG A 206 -3.68 73.73 -27.20
C ARG A 206 -3.14 72.31 -27.10
N LEU A 207 -4.00 71.29 -27.00
CA LEU A 207 -3.56 69.90 -26.92
C LEU A 207 -3.42 69.31 -28.33
N GLY A 208 -2.22 69.39 -28.89
CA GLY A 208 -1.88 68.73 -30.15
C GLY A 208 -1.88 67.19 -30.02
N ARG A 209 -2.25 66.48 -31.10
CA ARG A 209 -2.28 65.00 -31.21
C ARG A 209 -1.06 64.29 -30.61
N TYR A 210 0.10 64.92 -30.63
CA TYR A 210 1.36 64.39 -30.07
C TYR A 210 1.31 64.11 -28.56
N LYS A 211 0.67 64.97 -27.76
CA LYS A 211 0.62 64.80 -26.30
C LYS A 211 -0.20 63.56 -25.89
N LEU A 212 -1.26 63.23 -26.61
CA LEU A 212 -2.14 62.10 -26.28
C LEU A 212 -1.46 60.74 -26.56
N SER A 213 -0.64 60.65 -27.61
CA SER A 213 0.14 59.43 -27.90
C SER A 213 1.15 59.10 -26.80
N GLU A 214 1.73 60.11 -26.15
CA GLU A 214 2.68 59.94 -25.04
C GLU A 214 1.97 59.44 -23.76
N VAL A 215 0.72 59.86 -23.51
CA VAL A 215 -0.11 59.31 -22.42
C VAL A 215 -0.37 57.83 -22.64
N LEU A 216 -0.78 57.45 -23.85
CA LEU A 216 -1.04 56.05 -24.21
C LEU A 216 0.22 55.19 -24.10
N LYS A 217 1.37 55.70 -24.55
CA LYS A 217 2.67 55.02 -24.38
C LYS A 217 3.06 54.87 -22.91
N LYS A 218 2.84 55.90 -22.06
CA LYS A 218 3.13 55.84 -20.61
C LYS A 218 2.22 54.83 -19.90
N LEU A 219 0.93 54.82 -20.20
CA LEU A 219 -0.02 53.83 -19.68
C LEU A 219 0.36 52.41 -20.11
N TYR A 220 0.71 52.22 -21.39
CA TYR A 220 1.18 50.94 -21.92
C TYR A 220 2.51 50.48 -21.28
N LYS A 221 3.46 51.40 -21.04
CA LYS A 221 4.71 51.11 -20.31
C LYS A 221 4.46 50.71 -18.85
N ASN A 222 3.57 51.41 -18.14
CA ASN A 222 3.23 51.07 -16.75
C ASN A 222 2.60 49.66 -16.66
N VAL A 223 1.79 49.28 -17.64
CA VAL A 223 1.25 47.91 -17.76
C VAL A 223 2.35 46.88 -18.04
N LYS A 224 3.38 47.25 -18.81
CA LYS A 224 4.56 46.40 -19.06
C LYS A 224 5.47 46.27 -17.84
N VAL A 225 5.58 47.30 -17.00
CA VAL A 225 6.33 47.26 -15.72
C VAL A 225 5.63 46.34 -14.70
N VAL A 226 4.30 46.29 -14.71
CA VAL A 226 3.53 45.32 -13.91
C VAL A 226 3.78 43.86 -14.36
N ARG A 227 4.19 43.64 -15.61
CA ARG A 227 4.53 42.29 -16.13
C ARG A 227 5.90 41.75 -15.68
N SER A 228 6.77 42.56 -15.06
CA SER A 228 8.17 42.18 -14.78
C SER A 228 8.51 41.92 -13.31
N VAL A 229 7.53 41.67 -12.43
CA VAL A 229 7.78 41.33 -11.01
C VAL A 229 7.32 39.90 -10.65
N GLY A 230 7.16 39.02 -11.64
CA GLY A 230 6.68 37.64 -11.40
C GLY A 230 7.25 36.63 -12.40
N GLY A 231 8.55 36.73 -12.67
CA GLY A 231 9.25 35.83 -13.61
C GLY A 231 10.68 35.58 -13.18
N GLU A 232 10.86 35.06 -11.97
CA GLU A 232 11.92 34.12 -11.60
C GLU A 232 11.27 32.92 -10.89
#